data_AF-A0A1H9UY66-F1
#
_entry.id   AF-A0A1H9UY66-F1
#
_cell.length_a   1.000
_cell.length_b   1.000
_cell.length_c   1.000
_cell.angle_alpha   90.00
_cell.angle_beta   90.00
_cell.angle_gamma   90.00
#
_symmetry.space_group_name_H-M   'P 1'
#
loop_
_entity.id
_entity.type
_entity.pdbx_description
1 polymer ?
#
loop_
_entity_poly.entity_id
_entity_poly.type
_entity_poly.pdbx_seq_one_letter_code
_entity_poly.pdbx_strand_id
1 'polypeptide(L)'
;MNRTIVVALVVSALSISACSSNGTEERRQAETEAVEVSSLSPRVILTHDKGLTTLDPETGEVLEEIEKNAFLRLNQAGDGRHALVTEGNTLHAYDSGLIEKPHGDHSHFYETDPQLTNVTYDVPQAGHVVPHEGLTALFF
;
A
#
# COMPACT_ATOMS: atom_id res chain seq x y z
N MET A 1 42.45 -49.89 21.93
CA MET A 1 41.63 -51.03 22.36
C MET A 1 40.40 -50.47 23.07
N ASN A 2 39.24 -50.52 22.40
CA ASN A 2 38.00 -49.84 22.79
C ASN A 2 37.36 -50.47 24.03
N ARG A 3 36.80 -49.65 24.94
CA ARG A 3 35.59 -49.98 25.69
C ARG A 3 34.70 -48.74 25.85
N THR A 4 33.52 -48.89 25.30
CA THR A 4 32.40 -47.96 25.14
C THR A 4 31.62 -47.79 26.45
N ILE A 5 31.16 -46.58 26.78
CA ILE A 5 30.05 -46.37 27.74
C ILE A 5 28.90 -45.71 26.97
N VAL A 6 27.74 -46.37 27.05
CA VAL A 6 26.46 -46.01 26.45
C VAL A 6 25.68 -45.17 27.44
N VAL A 7 25.17 -44.00 27.02
CA VAL A 7 24.07 -43.32 27.69
C VAL A 7 22.98 -43.09 26.64
N ALA A 8 21.90 -43.85 26.78
CA ALA A 8 20.70 -43.72 25.98
C ALA A 8 19.87 -42.54 26.51
N LEU A 9 19.69 -41.51 25.69
CA LEU A 9 18.66 -40.50 25.90
C LEU A 9 17.56 -40.76 24.88
N VAL A 10 16.45 -41.30 25.36
CA VAL A 10 15.20 -41.44 24.59
C VAL A 10 14.53 -40.07 24.58
N VAL A 11 14.40 -39.45 23.40
CA VAL A 11 13.48 -38.33 23.19
C VAL A 11 12.60 -38.69 22.00
N SER A 12 11.32 -38.84 22.31
CA SER A 12 10.25 -39.26 21.40
C SER A 12 10.11 -38.33 20.20
N ALA A 13 10.05 -38.94 19.01
CA ALA A 13 9.62 -38.30 17.78
C ALA A 13 8.13 -37.96 17.88
N LEU A 14 7.77 -36.70 17.62
CA LEU A 14 6.42 -36.30 17.24
C LEU A 14 6.50 -35.72 15.83
N SER A 15 6.33 -36.61 14.84
CA SER A 15 6.19 -36.24 13.43
C SER A 15 4.72 -35.97 13.14
N ILE A 16 4.33 -34.70 13.05
CA ILE A 16 3.06 -34.33 12.43
C ILE A 16 3.38 -33.97 10.98
N SER A 17 3.15 -34.94 10.10
CA SER A 17 3.03 -34.72 8.66
C SER A 17 1.54 -34.63 8.36
N ALA A 18 1.09 -33.47 7.86
CA ALA A 18 -0.18 -33.34 7.17
C ALA A 18 -0.01 -32.37 5.99
N CYS A 19 -0.26 -32.92 4.80
CA CYS A 19 -0.09 -32.34 3.48
C CYS A 19 -1.19 -31.32 3.13
N SER A 20 -0.90 -30.36 2.25
CA SER A 20 -1.53 -30.27 0.91
C SER A 20 -1.25 -28.91 0.30
N SER A 21 -0.80 -28.93 -0.95
CA SER A 21 -0.61 -27.77 -1.82
C SER A 21 -1.90 -26.98 -2.00
N ASN A 22 -1.84 -25.69 -1.70
CA ASN A 22 -2.28 -24.66 -2.64
C ASN A 22 -1.30 -23.50 -2.47
N GLY A 23 -0.52 -23.23 -3.51
CA GLY A 23 0.32 -22.05 -3.57
C GLY A 23 -0.56 -20.81 -3.57
N THR A 24 -0.94 -20.34 -2.40
CA THR A 24 -1.16 -18.92 -2.20
C THR A 24 0.24 -18.30 -2.20
N GLU A 25 0.64 -17.77 -3.34
CA GLU A 25 1.56 -16.64 -3.34
C GLU A 25 0.92 -15.58 -2.43
N GLU A 26 1.29 -15.59 -1.15
CA GLU A 26 1.25 -14.36 -0.36
C GLU A 26 2.15 -13.40 -1.10
N ARG A 27 1.54 -12.58 -1.95
CA ARG A 27 2.15 -11.39 -2.52
C ARG A 27 2.40 -10.47 -1.33
N ARG A 28 3.52 -10.71 -0.66
CA ARG A 28 4.10 -9.81 0.32
C ARG A 28 4.42 -8.56 -0.49
N GLN A 29 3.49 -7.61 -0.48
CA GLN A 29 3.72 -6.28 -1.00
C GLN A 29 5.00 -5.80 -0.29
N ALA A 30 6.03 -5.43 -1.05
CA ALA A 30 7.22 -4.87 -0.45
C ALA A 30 6.75 -3.63 0.30
N GLU A 31 6.68 -3.72 1.63
CA GLU A 31 6.58 -2.54 2.46
C GLU A 31 7.88 -1.79 2.21
N THR A 32 7.82 -0.77 1.37
CA THR A 32 8.87 0.25 1.33
C THR A 32 8.99 0.78 2.74
N GLU A 33 10.15 0.58 3.36
CA GLU A 33 10.39 1.03 4.73
C GLU A 33 10.17 2.55 4.77
N ALA A 34 9.26 2.98 5.65
CA ALA A 34 8.96 4.38 5.82
C ALA A 34 10.17 5.10 6.45
N VAL A 35 10.65 6.13 5.78
CA VAL A 35 11.80 6.93 6.22
C VAL A 35 11.30 8.13 7.01
N GLU A 36 11.79 8.31 8.24
CA GLU A 36 11.46 9.48 9.05
C GLU A 36 12.13 10.74 8.46
N VAL A 37 11.33 11.81 8.32
CA VAL A 37 11.76 13.10 7.76
C VAL A 37 11.35 14.23 8.70
N SER A 38 12.01 15.38 8.60
CA SER A 38 11.67 16.56 9.40
C SER A 38 10.38 17.26 8.97
N SER A 39 9.95 17.03 7.73
CA SER A 39 8.77 17.62 7.09
C SER A 39 8.38 16.80 5.87
N LEU A 40 7.10 16.75 5.53
CA LEU A 40 6.62 16.09 4.32
C LEU A 40 6.89 16.96 3.08
N SER A 41 7.49 16.38 2.05
CA SER A 41 7.60 16.97 0.73
C SER A 41 6.28 16.79 -0.04
N PRO A 42 5.62 17.86 -0.51
CA PRO A 42 4.38 17.75 -1.27
C PRO A 42 4.57 16.92 -2.55
N ARG A 43 3.51 16.26 -3.03
CA ARG A 43 3.51 15.47 -4.26
C ARG A 43 2.36 15.90 -5.17
N VAL A 44 2.61 15.94 -6.48
CA VAL A 44 1.57 16.17 -7.49
C VAL A 44 1.22 14.86 -8.16
N ILE A 45 -0.03 14.44 -8.01
CA ILE A 45 -0.57 13.25 -8.68
C ILE A 45 -1.44 13.73 -9.85
N LEU A 46 -1.12 13.28 -11.06
CA LEU A 46 -1.85 13.64 -12.27
C LEU A 46 -2.19 12.39 -13.08
N THR A 47 -3.31 12.46 -13.81
CA THR A 47 -3.74 11.42 -14.73
C THR A 47 -3.66 11.94 -16.16
N HIS A 48 -3.34 11.04 -17.08
CA HIS A 48 -3.18 11.32 -18.51
C HIS A 48 -3.60 10.08 -19.32
N ASP A 49 -3.53 10.19 -20.63
CA ASP A 49 -3.95 9.16 -21.59
C ASP A 49 -3.19 7.82 -21.46
N LYS A 50 -1.96 7.86 -20.94
CA LYS A 50 -1.12 6.68 -20.70
C LYS A 50 -1.18 6.15 -19.26
N GLY A 51 -1.87 6.84 -18.35
CA GLY A 51 -2.06 6.38 -16.99
C GLY A 51 -1.98 7.48 -15.93
N LEU A 52 -1.19 7.24 -14.89
CA LEU A 52 -1.04 8.11 -13.72
C LEU A 52 0.45 8.33 -13.43
N THR A 53 0.82 9.58 -13.14
CA THR A 53 2.17 9.95 -12.72
C THR A 53 2.13 10.71 -11.41
N THR A 54 3.07 10.43 -10.52
CA THR A 54 3.37 11.26 -9.35
C THR A 54 4.69 11.96 -9.53
N LEU A 55 4.70 13.27 -9.25
CA LEU A 55 5.85 14.13 -9.39
C LEU A 55 6.19 14.82 -8.07
N ASP A 56 7.48 15.07 -7.89
CA ASP A 56 7.95 16.13 -7.00
C ASP A 56 7.66 17.49 -7.67
N PRO A 57 6.90 18.40 -7.03
CA PRO A 57 6.53 19.67 -7.63
C PRO A 57 7.65 20.70 -7.66
N GLU A 58 8.68 20.57 -6.82
CA GLU A 58 9.80 21.50 -6.76
C GLU A 58 10.81 21.19 -7.86
N THR A 59 11.10 19.90 -8.08
CA THR A 59 12.12 19.45 -9.04
C THR A 59 11.53 19.02 -10.38
N GLY A 60 10.26 18.61 -10.41
CA GLY A 60 9.63 17.96 -11.56
C GLY A 60 10.05 16.49 -11.74
N GLU A 61 10.76 15.91 -10.77
CA GLU A 61 11.16 14.50 -10.80
C GLU A 61 9.95 13.57 -10.72
N VAL A 62 10.00 12.47 -11.48
CA VAL A 62 8.98 11.42 -11.45
C VAL A 62 9.26 10.51 -10.25
N LEU A 63 8.31 10.46 -9.32
CA LEU A 63 8.35 9.62 -8.13
C LEU A 63 7.67 8.26 -8.36
N GLU A 64 6.67 8.21 -9.23
CA GLU A 64 5.98 6.98 -9.62
C GLU A 64 5.28 7.17 -10.97
N GLU A 65 5.32 6.14 -11.81
CA GLU A 65 4.59 6.10 -13.09
C GLU A 65 3.83 4.77 -13.22
N ILE A 66 2.52 4.87 -13.45
CA ILE A 66 1.62 3.74 -13.55
C ILE A 66 0.99 3.74 -14.93
N GLU A 67 1.42 2.81 -15.77
CA GLU A 67 0.87 2.63 -17.11
C GLU A 67 -0.54 2.03 -17.07
N LYS A 68 -1.52 2.77 -17.60
CA LYS A 68 -2.92 2.35 -17.72
C LYS A 68 -3.53 2.93 -18.98
N ASN A 69 -4.04 2.04 -19.83
CA ASN A 69 -4.76 2.43 -21.05
C ASN A 69 -6.25 2.63 -20.76
N ALA A 70 -6.57 3.56 -19.86
CA ALA A 70 -7.94 3.88 -19.45
C ALA A 70 -8.06 5.35 -19.06
N PHE A 71 -9.27 5.90 -19.15
CA PHE A 71 -9.56 7.19 -18.53
C PHE A 71 -9.61 7.02 -17.02
N LEU A 72 -8.67 7.67 -16.32
CA LEU A 72 -8.59 7.66 -14.87
C LEU A 72 -9.09 9.00 -14.31
N ARG A 73 -9.94 8.95 -13.28
CA ARG A 73 -10.36 10.15 -12.54
C ARG A 73 -9.81 10.10 -11.12
N LEU A 74 -9.04 11.11 -10.74
CA LEU A 74 -8.59 11.31 -9.37
C LEU A 74 -9.69 11.91 -8.52
N ASN A 75 -9.86 11.37 -7.31
CA ASN A 75 -10.76 11.90 -6.31
C ASN A 75 -10.01 11.95 -4.97
N GLN A 76 -10.18 13.02 -4.19
CA GLN A 76 -9.53 13.11 -2.88
C GLN A 76 -10.22 12.14 -1.90
N ALA A 77 -9.43 11.39 -1.14
CA ALA A 77 -9.96 10.55 -0.06
C ALA A 77 -10.22 11.34 1.23
N GLY A 78 -9.79 12.61 1.31
CA GLY A 78 -10.09 13.51 2.42
C GLY A 78 -9.20 13.39 3.67
N ASP A 79 -8.21 12.50 3.66
CA ASP A 79 -7.30 12.26 4.78
C ASP A 79 -5.91 12.87 4.58
N GLY A 80 -5.72 13.64 3.50
CA GLY A 80 -4.44 14.29 3.18
C GLY A 80 -3.35 13.37 2.64
N ARG A 81 -3.57 12.05 2.59
CA ARG A 81 -2.58 11.06 2.15
C ARG A 81 -3.04 10.30 0.92
N HIS A 82 -4.31 9.96 0.83
CA HIS A 82 -4.80 9.06 -0.21
C HIS A 82 -5.63 9.80 -1.26
N ALA A 83 -5.57 9.26 -2.48
CA ALA A 83 -6.52 9.54 -3.54
C ALA A 83 -7.27 8.26 -3.90
N LEU A 84 -8.50 8.38 -4.37
CA LEU A 84 -9.20 7.28 -5.03
C LEU A 84 -9.18 7.50 -6.54
N VAL A 85 -8.74 6.49 -7.27
CA VAL A 85 -8.61 6.50 -8.73
C VAL A 85 -9.77 5.70 -9.31
N THR A 86 -10.67 6.39 -10.03
CA THR A 86 -11.75 5.74 -10.77
C THR A 86 -11.20 5.15 -12.06
N GLU A 87 -11.37 3.85 -12.27
CA GLU A 87 -11.08 3.11 -13.49
C GLU A 87 -12.33 2.30 -13.88
N GLY A 88 -13.15 2.85 -14.79
CA GLY A 88 -14.40 2.20 -15.20
C GLY A 88 -15.37 1.98 -14.03
N ASN A 89 -15.57 0.72 -13.65
CA ASN A 89 -16.47 0.30 -12.56
C ASN A 89 -15.73 0.00 -11.25
N THR A 90 -14.47 0.45 -11.13
CA THR A 90 -13.62 0.18 -9.97
C THR A 90 -13.02 1.48 -9.45
N LEU A 91 -12.96 1.62 -8.11
CA LEU A 91 -12.13 2.62 -7.45
C LEU A 91 -10.93 1.93 -6.84
N HIS A 92 -9.73 2.43 -7.13
CA HIS A 92 -8.49 1.99 -6.52
C HIS A 92 -8.02 3.01 -5.50
N ALA A 93 -7.53 2.57 -4.33
CA ALA A 93 -6.85 3.48 -3.43
C ALA A 93 -5.40 3.70 -3.88
N TYR A 94 -5.03 4.97 -4.00
CA TYR A 94 -3.69 5.42 -4.27
C TYR A 94 -3.11 6.03 -3.00
N ASP A 95 -1.96 5.52 -2.56
CA ASP A 95 -1.23 6.03 -1.42
C ASP A 95 -0.13 6.98 -1.90
N SER A 96 -0.20 8.24 -1.51
CA SER A 96 0.86 9.21 -1.83
C SER A 96 2.16 8.94 -1.09
N GLY A 97 2.18 8.04 -0.10
CA GLY A 97 3.36 7.73 0.71
C GLY A 97 3.70 8.82 1.74
N LEU A 98 2.89 9.87 1.88
CA LEU A 98 3.08 10.94 2.86
C LEU A 98 2.36 10.59 4.16
N ILE A 99 3.11 10.35 5.23
CA ILE A 99 2.56 9.84 6.50
C ILE A 99 2.80 10.86 7.61
N GLU A 100 1.72 11.43 8.12
CA GLU A 100 1.74 12.20 9.37
C GLU A 100 1.27 11.32 10.53
N LYS A 101 2.06 11.26 11.61
CA LYS A 101 1.69 10.59 12.86
C LYS A 101 1.63 11.63 13.99
N PRO A 102 0.46 12.21 14.29
CA PRO A 102 0.30 13.15 15.38
C PRO A 102 0.35 12.43 16.74
N HIS A 103 0.99 13.03 17.74
CA HIS A 103 1.01 12.51 19.12
C HIS A 103 1.14 13.63 20.15
N GLY A 104 0.04 14.34 20.39
CA GLY A 104 -0.03 15.41 21.37
C GLY A 104 0.24 16.76 20.74
N ASP A 105 1.37 17.38 21.05
CA ASP A 105 1.71 18.75 20.63
C ASP A 105 2.52 18.82 19.32
N HIS A 106 2.91 17.68 18.75
CA HIS A 106 3.61 17.60 17.47
C HIS A 106 3.27 16.31 16.70
N SER A 107 3.81 16.23 15.48
CA SER A 107 3.71 15.09 14.59
C SER A 107 5.10 14.58 14.22
N HIS A 108 5.25 13.25 14.09
CA HIS A 108 6.35 12.67 13.31
C HIS A 108 5.90 12.50 11.87
N PHE A 109 6.83 12.72 10.94
CA PHE A 109 6.57 12.57 9.51
C PHE A 109 7.40 11.43 8.94
N TYR A 110 6.78 10.66 8.05
CA TYR A 110 7.46 9.60 7.34
C TYR A 110 7.08 9.64 5.86
N GLU A 111 8.01 9.22 5.02
CA GLU A 111 7.78 9.05 3.60
C GLU A 111 8.05 7.62 3.14
N THR A 112 7.19 7.12 2.26
CA THR A 112 7.42 5.93 1.43
C THR A 112 7.32 6.31 -0.03
N ASP A 113 7.70 5.40 -0.92
CA ASP A 113 7.36 5.55 -2.34
C ASP A 113 5.83 5.59 -2.51
N PRO A 114 5.31 6.43 -3.43
CA PRO A 114 3.88 6.48 -3.72
C PRO A 114 3.49 5.24 -4.53
N GLN A 115 2.26 4.74 -4.34
CA GLN A 115 1.83 3.49 -4.98
C GLN A 115 0.32 3.40 -5.19
N LEU A 116 -0.08 2.76 -6.28
CA LEU A 116 -1.45 2.25 -6.42
C LEU A 116 -1.57 0.95 -5.62
N THR A 117 -2.43 0.97 -4.60
CA THR A 117 -2.56 -0.15 -3.67
C THR A 117 -3.42 -1.27 -4.27
N ASN A 118 -3.42 -2.43 -3.60
CA ASN A 118 -4.34 -3.52 -3.90
C ASN A 118 -5.76 -3.31 -3.32
N VAL A 119 -6.02 -2.19 -2.64
CA VAL A 119 -7.35 -1.88 -2.09
C VAL A 119 -8.23 -1.33 -3.20
N THR A 120 -9.33 -2.03 -3.46
CA THR A 120 -10.29 -1.69 -4.51
C THR A 120 -11.73 -1.75 -4.02
N TYR A 121 -12.59 -0.96 -4.65
CA TYR A 121 -14.04 -0.98 -4.44
C TYR A 121 -14.75 -1.19 -5.77
N ASP A 122 -15.66 -2.16 -5.82
CA ASP A 122 -16.57 -2.33 -6.95
C ASP A 122 -17.67 -1.27 -6.89
N VAL A 123 -17.68 -0.39 -7.88
CA VAL A 123 -18.61 0.73 -8.00
C VAL A 123 -19.24 0.75 -9.40
N PRO A 124 -20.24 -0.12 -9.65
CA PRO A 124 -20.94 -0.13 -10.93
C PRO A 124 -21.49 1.27 -11.21
N GLN A 125 -21.00 1.95 -12.25
CA GLN A 125 -21.31 3.37 -12.52
C GLN A 125 -20.74 4.37 -11.50
N ALA A 126 -19.43 4.35 -11.31
CA ALA A 126 -18.70 5.26 -10.42
C ALA A 126 -19.16 6.74 -10.49
N GLY A 127 -19.83 7.19 -9.44
CA GLY A 127 -20.32 8.55 -9.23
C GLY A 127 -19.32 9.41 -8.46
N HIS A 128 -19.75 10.08 -7.39
CA HIS A 128 -18.91 10.99 -6.61
C HIS A 128 -18.17 10.27 -5.48
N VAL A 129 -17.00 10.80 -5.11
CA VAL A 129 -16.29 10.49 -3.87
C VAL A 129 -16.34 11.75 -3.01
N VAL A 130 -16.92 11.64 -1.82
CA VAL A 130 -17.20 12.79 -0.96
C VAL A 130 -16.60 12.56 0.43
N PRO A 131 -15.49 13.22 0.77
CA PRO A 131 -14.96 13.19 2.11
C PRO A 131 -15.71 14.15 3.04
N HIS A 132 -15.97 13.72 4.28
CA HIS A 132 -16.54 14.52 5.35
C HIS A 132 -16.20 13.94 6.73
N GLU A 133 -15.67 14.78 7.63
CA GLU A 133 -15.35 14.41 9.03
C GLU A 133 -14.56 13.10 9.20
N GLY A 134 -13.53 12.89 8.38
CA GLY A 134 -12.68 11.69 8.44
C GLY A 134 -13.32 10.43 7.84
N LEU A 135 -14.51 10.55 7.25
CA LEU A 135 -15.18 9.51 6.49
C LEU A 135 -15.22 9.88 5.00
N THR A 136 -15.28 8.87 4.14
CA THR A 136 -15.42 9.08 2.69
C THR A 136 -16.57 8.26 2.15
N ALA A 137 -17.58 8.94 1.61
CA ALA A 137 -18.74 8.33 0.98
C ALA A 137 -18.50 8.13 -0.52
N LEU A 138 -18.86 6.94 -1.01
CA LEU A 138 -18.76 6.55 -2.43
C LEU A 138 -20.18 6.43 -3.00
N PHE A 139 -20.45 7.12 -4.11
CA PHE A 139 -21.75 7.08 -4.81
C PHE A 139 -21.59 6.32 -6.12
N PHE A 140 -22.49 5.39 -6.42
CA PHE A 140 -22.50 4.53 -7.61
C PHE A 140 -23.88 3.93 -7.83
#